data_AF-A0A943DME9-F1
#
_entry.id   AF-A0A943DME9-F1
#
_cell.length_a   1.000
_cell.length_b   1.000
_cell.length_c   1.000
_cell.angle_alpha   90.00
_cell.angle_beta   90.00
_cell.angle_gamma   90.00
#
_symmetry.space_group_name_H-M   'P 1'
#
loop_
_entity.id
_entity.type
_entity.pdbx_description
1 polymer ?
#
loop_
_entity_poly.entity_id
_entity_poly.type
_entity_poly.pdbx_seq_one_letter_code
_entity_poly.pdbx_strand_id
1 'polypeptide(L)' 'MKNLIVIIGTVMLGVAIFNMMVGSSDDSLRSVSRNIMIKNIESYQEEGG' A
#
# COMPACT_ATOMS: atom_id res chain seq x y z
N MET A 1 -9.94 29.05 14.21
CA MET A 1 -10.19 27.68 14.72
C MET A 1 -10.60 26.70 13.63
N LYS A 2 -11.63 26.98 12.81
CA LYS A 2 -12.07 26.08 11.72
C LYS A 2 -10.94 25.65 10.77
N ASN A 3 -10.11 26.60 10.32
CA ASN A 3 -8.99 26.28 9.42
C ASN A 3 -7.95 25.36 10.07
N LEU A 4 -7.73 25.50 11.38
CA LEU A 4 -6.77 24.68 12.11
C LEU A 4 -7.25 23.21 12.20
N ILE A 5 -8.55 23.01 12.41
CA ILE A 5 -9.18 21.69 12.41
C ILE A 5 -9.05 21.02 11.03
N VAL A 6 -9.28 21.79 9.96
CA VAL A 6 -9.13 21.28 8.58
C VAL A 6 -7.69 20.84 8.32
N ILE A 7 -6.70 21.66 8.69
CA ILE A 7 -5.27 21.34 8.52
C ILE A 7 -4.88 20.07 9.30
N ILE A 8 -5.35 19.93 10.54
CA ILE A 8 -5.07 18.73 11.35
C ILE A 8 -5.71 17.49 10.70
N GLY A 9 -6.96 17.61 10.24
CA GLY A 9 -7.66 16.54 9.55
C GLY A 9 -6.96 16.07 8.28
N THR A 10 -6.46 17.01 7.45
CA THR A 10 -5.75 16.67 6.21
C THR A 10 -4.40 16.01 6.48
N VAL A 11 -3.65 16.46 7.49
CA VAL A 11 -2.39 15.82 7.89
C VAL A 11 -2.63 14.38 8.37
N MET A 12 -3.63 14.18 9.24
CA MET A 12 -3.97 12.84 9.75
C MET A 12 -4.45 11.89 8.63
N LEU A 13 -5.29 12.39 7.71
CA LEU A 13 -5.73 11.63 6.54
C LEU A 13 -4.53 11.24 5.66
N GLY A 14 -3.60 12.17 5.41
CA GLY A 14 -2.40 11.91 4.64
C GLY A 14 -1.54 10.80 5.24
N VAL A 15 -1.35 10.82 6.56
CA VAL A 15 -0.62 9.76 7.28
C VAL A 15 -1.33 8.41 7.17
N ALA A 16 -2.66 8.38 7.30
CA ALA A 16 -3.43 7.14 7.17
C ALA A 16 -3.30 6.52 5.76
N ILE A 17 -3.43 7.34 4.71
CA ILE A 17 -3.26 6.90 3.32
C ILE A 17 -1.83 6.43 3.07
N PHE A 18 -0.83 7.16 3.58
CA PHE A 18 0.57 6.78 3.44
C PHE A 18 0.87 5.41 4.06
N ASN A 19 0.36 5.15 5.26
CA ASN A 19 0.50 3.86 5.93
C ASN A 19 -0.20 2.73 5.14
N MET A 20 -1.36 3.00 4.53
CA MET A 20 -2.03 2.02 3.68
C MET A 20 -1.24 1.71 2.39
N MET A 21 -0.53 2.69 1.84
CA MET A 21 0.23 2.50 0.60
C MET A 21 1.60 1.84 0.81
N VAL A 22 2.36 2.30 1.81
CA VAL A 22 3.78 1.97 1.97
C VAL A 22 4.10 1.30 3.32
N GLY A 23 3.11 1.26 4.23
CA GLY A 23 3.29 0.67 5.55
C GLY A 23 3.69 -0.80 5.49
N SER A 24 4.24 -1.29 6.59
CA SER A 24 4.74 -2.67 6.71
C SER A 24 3.63 -3.71 6.88
N SER A 25 2.36 -3.30 6.79
CA SER A 25 1.22 -4.22 6.84
C SER A 25 1.17 -5.10 5.59
N ASP A 26 0.77 -6.35 5.77
CA ASP A 26 0.64 -7.33 4.68
C ASP A 26 -0.38 -6.89 3.63
N ASP A 27 -1.39 -6.12 4.03
CA ASP A 27 -2.42 -5.55 3.17
C ASP A 27 -2.02 -4.20 2.55
N SER A 28 -0.79 -3.74 2.76
CA SER A 28 -0.32 -2.53 2.09
C SER A 28 -0.30 -2.73 0.58
N LEU A 29 -0.58 -1.67 -0.18
CA LEU A 29 -0.52 -1.73 -1.64
C LEU A 29 0.83 -2.26 -2.13
N ARG A 30 1.93 -1.84 -1.50
CA ARG A 30 3.28 -2.34 -1.77
C ARG A 30 3.40 -3.85 -1.59
N SER A 31 2.89 -4.40 -0.49
CA SER A 31 2.95 -5.83 -0.19
C SER A 31 2.10 -6.63 -1.17
N VAL A 32 0.85 -6.20 -1.41
CA VAL A 32 -0.07 -6.85 -2.33
C VAL A 32 0.51 -6.89 -3.76
N SER A 33 1.02 -5.76 -4.25
CA SER A 33 1.65 -5.70 -5.58
C SER A 33 2.87 -6.63 -5.69
N ARG A 34 3.70 -6.70 -4.65
CA ARG A 34 4.85 -7.62 -4.60
C ARG A 34 4.39 -9.08 -4.65
N ASN A 35 3.37 -9.45 -3.88
CA ASN A 35 2.87 -10.82 -3.83
C ASN A 35 2.30 -11.27 -5.18
N ILE A 36 1.55 -10.39 -5.86
CA ILE A 36 1.04 -10.68 -7.21
C ILE A 36 2.19 -10.85 -8.20
N MET A 37 3.21 -10.00 -8.14
CA MET A 37 4.38 -10.11 -9.01
C MET A 37 5.12 -11.43 -8.81
N ILE A 38 5.37 -11.82 -7.55
CA ILE A 38 6.03 -13.09 -7.22
C ILE A 38 5.21 -14.27 -7.77
N LYS A 39 3.90 -14.31 -7.51
CA LYS A 39 3.02 -15.35 -8.05
C LYS A 39 3.04 -15.44 -9.57
N ASN A 40 3.02 -14.29 -10.26
CA ASN A 40 3.09 -14.28 -11.72
C ASN A 40 4.41 -14.89 -12.21
N ILE A 41 5.54 -14.53 -11.60
CA ILE A 41 6.85 -15.08 -11.97
C ILE A 41 6.91 -16.58 -11.70
N GLU A 42 6.37 -17.04 -10.57
CA GLU A 42 6.26 -18.47 -10.25
C GLU A 42 5.44 -19.22 -11.31
N SER A 43 4.27 -18.70 -11.70
CA SER A 43 3.45 -19.31 -12.75
C SER A 43 4.17 -19.41 -14.10
N TYR A 44 4.92 -18.37 -14.50
CA TYR A 44 5.72 -18.43 -15.73
C TYR A 44 6.85 -19.46 -15.68
N GLN A 45 7.44 -19.70 -14.50
CA GLN A 45 8.48 -20.73 -14.33
C GLN A 45 7.89 -22.14 -14.34
N GLU A 46 6.69 -22.33 -13.79
CA GLU A 46 5.97 -23.60 -13.80
C GLU A 46 5.47 -23.99 -15.21
N GLU A 47 5.05 -23.03 -16.03
CA GLU A 47 4.59 -23.29 -17.41
C GLU A 47 5.72 -23.44 -18.43
N GLY A 48 6.93 -22.97 -18.10
CA GLY A 48 8.11 -22.98 -18.98
C GLY A 48 9.11 -24.11 -18.75
N GLY A 49 8.83 -25.05 -17.83
CA GLY A 49 9.69 -26.18 -17.46
C GLY A 49 9.20 -27.52 -17.99
#